data_AF-A0A7Y7AGF0-F1
#
_entry.id   AF-A0A7Y7AGF0-F1
#
_cell.length_a   1.000
_cell.length_b   1.000
_cell.length_c   1.000
_cell.angle_alpha   90.00
_cell.angle_beta   90.00
_cell.angle_gamma   90.00
#
_symmetry.space_group_name_H-M   'P 1'
#
loop_
_entity.id
_entity.type
_entity.pdbx_description
1 polymer ?
#
loop_
_entity_poly.entity_id
_entity_poly.type
_entity_poly.pdbx_seq_one_letter_code
_entity_poly.pdbx_strand_id
1 'polypeptide(L)'
;MWTGENTLKSINIYANGYYEALLDNEVYYQSRTDEPFFDWVAKKLGYYESTAGWANMILGAAIGFDPENINWEELFSHVVTKEEHSKSIIMFYELLDEYKSEYE
;
A
#
# COMPACT_ATOMS: atom_id res chain seq x y z
N MET A 1 -0.53 15.79 11.76
CA MET A 1 0.24 16.19 10.57
C MET A 1 -0.68 16.02 9.38
N TRP A 2 -0.97 17.08 8.63
CA TRP A 2 -1.87 17.01 7.47
C TRP A 2 -1.09 16.48 6.27
N THR A 3 -1.47 15.32 5.73
CA THR A 3 -0.79 14.65 4.60
C THR A 3 -1.30 15.12 3.24
N GLY A 4 -2.11 16.18 3.22
CA GLY A 4 -2.76 16.70 2.01
C GLY A 4 -4.07 15.97 1.73
N GLU A 5 -4.11 15.29 0.59
CA GLU A 5 -5.30 14.60 0.08
C GLU A 5 -5.51 13.23 0.73
N ASN A 6 -6.77 12.79 0.81
CA ASN A 6 -7.11 11.47 1.35
C ASN A 6 -6.86 10.39 0.30
N THR A 7 -5.59 10.01 0.11
CA THR A 7 -5.15 9.03 -0.89
C THR A 7 -4.11 8.07 -0.30
N LEU A 8 -3.99 6.86 -0.86
CA LEU A 8 -2.94 5.92 -0.48
C LEU A 8 -1.53 6.48 -0.71
N LYS A 9 -1.35 7.36 -1.71
CA LYS A 9 -0.08 8.08 -1.92
C LYS A 9 0.30 8.91 -0.69
N SER A 10 -0.65 9.67 -0.15
CA SER A 10 -0.43 10.49 1.04
C SER A 10 -0.14 9.66 2.29
N ILE A 11 -0.83 8.52 2.46
CA ILE A 11 -0.55 7.56 3.55
C ILE A 11 0.85 6.97 3.40
N ASN A 12 1.22 6.55 2.20
CA ASN A 12 2.53 5.95 1.90
C ASN A 12 3.68 6.93 2.17
N ILE A 13 3.56 8.19 1.71
CA ILE A 13 4.56 9.24 1.97
C ILE A 13 4.73 9.46 3.48
N TYR A 14 3.63 9.53 4.22
CA TYR A 14 3.68 9.71 5.67
C TYR A 14 4.38 8.55 6.38
N ALA A 15 3.97 7.31 6.07
CA ALA A 15 4.53 6.12 6.70
C ALA A 15 6.04 6.00 6.43
N ASN A 16 6.45 6.18 5.17
CA ASN A 16 7.87 6.14 4.81
C ASN A 16 8.66 7.28 5.46
N GLY A 17 8.17 8.52 5.39
CA GLY A 17 8.86 9.66 5.98
C GLY A 17 9.02 9.54 7.50
N TYR A 18 7.99 9.02 8.19
CA TYR A 18 8.08 8.74 9.62
C TYR A 18 9.08 7.62 9.92
N TYR A 19 9.04 6.54 9.15
CA TYR A 19 9.97 5.42 9.29
C TYR A 19 11.44 5.84 9.07
N GLU A 20 11.73 6.57 7.99
CA GLU A 20 13.07 7.12 7.72
C GLU A 20 13.54 8.03 8.86
N ALA A 21 12.67 8.90 9.37
CA ALA A 21 13.03 9.76 10.50
C ALA A 21 13.37 8.97 11.78
N LEU A 22 12.72 7.83 12.02
CA LEU A 22 13.06 6.96 13.15
C LEU A 22 14.41 6.27 12.95
N LEU A 23 14.72 5.84 11.72
CA LEU A 23 16.02 5.25 11.36
C LEU A 23 17.15 6.27 11.52
N ASP A 24 16.98 7.47 10.96
CA ASP A 24 17.97 8.54 10.97
C ASP A 24 18.35 8.99 12.40
N ASN A 25 17.41 8.83 13.35
CA ASN A 25 17.62 9.20 14.75
C ASN A 25 17.92 7.98 15.65
N GLU A 26 18.16 6.81 15.06
CA GLU A 26 18.49 5.56 15.77
C GLU A 26 17.44 5.17 16.83
N VAL A 27 16.19 5.63 16.66
CA VAL A 27 15.08 5.37 17.59
C VAL A 27 14.48 3.98 17.34
N TYR A 28 14.65 3.43 16.14
CA TYR A 28 14.12 2.14 15.74
C TYR A 28 15.18 1.31 15.01
N TYR A 29 15.38 0.07 15.46
CA TYR A 29 16.14 -0.97 14.76
C TYR A 29 15.15 -2.04 14.31
N GLN A 30 15.11 -2.32 13.01
CA GLN A 30 14.13 -3.23 12.40
C GLN A 30 13.94 -4.54 13.19
N SER A 31 12.70 -4.83 13.59
CA SER A 31 12.27 -6.22 13.74
C SER A 31 12.20 -6.82 12.34
N ARG A 32 13.03 -7.83 12.07
CA ARG A 32 12.89 -8.66 10.87
C ARG A 32 11.56 -9.39 10.95
N THR A 33 10.54 -8.88 10.25
CA THR A 33 9.41 -9.72 9.84
C THR A 33 9.89 -10.57 8.68
N ASP A 34 9.63 -11.88 8.71
CA ASP A 34 10.08 -12.81 7.65
C ASP A 34 9.47 -12.49 6.28
N GLU A 35 8.28 -11.88 6.24
CA GLU A 35 7.63 -11.35 5.03
C GLU A 35 7.17 -9.90 5.28
N PRO A 36 7.75 -8.90 4.58
CA PRO A 36 7.31 -7.51 4.68
C PRO A 36 5.87 -7.33 4.17
N PHE A 37 5.14 -6.37 4.75
CA PHE A 37 3.74 -6.08 4.37
C PHE A 37 3.52 -5.91 2.86
N PHE A 38 4.46 -5.28 2.14
CA PHE A 38 4.31 -5.05 0.70
C PHE A 38 4.35 -6.35 -0.13
N ASP A 39 5.16 -7.33 0.27
CA ASP A 39 5.23 -8.64 -0.39
C ASP A 39 3.99 -9.47 -0.04
N TRP A 40 3.54 -9.40 1.22
CA TRP A 40 2.28 -10.00 1.63
C TRP A 40 1.09 -9.46 0.84
N VAL A 41 0.99 -8.13 0.64
CA VAL A 41 -0.08 -7.52 -0.17
C VAL A 41 -0.04 -8.02 -1.61
N ALA A 42 1.14 -8.08 -2.23
CA ALA A 42 1.28 -8.57 -3.60
C ALA A 42 0.72 -9.99 -3.73
N LYS A 43 1.15 -10.89 -2.84
CA LYS A 43 0.68 -12.28 -2.78
C LYS A 43 -0.81 -12.38 -2.49
N LYS A 44 -1.32 -11.59 -1.53
CA LYS A 44 -2.73 -11.62 -1.11
C LYS A 44 -3.67 -11.20 -2.23
N LEU A 45 -3.28 -10.19 -3.00
CA LEU A 45 -4.07 -9.68 -4.11
C LEU A 45 -3.79 -10.44 -5.43
N GLY A 46 -2.83 -11.36 -5.47
CA GLY A 46 -2.53 -12.15 -6.66
C GLY A 46 -1.63 -11.45 -7.69
N TYR A 47 -0.88 -10.43 -7.28
CA TYR A 47 0.16 -9.85 -8.13
C TYR A 47 1.35 -10.81 -8.25
N TYR A 48 1.93 -10.91 -9.45
CA TYR A 48 3.12 -11.71 -9.69
C TYR A 48 4.34 -11.21 -8.90
N GLU A 49 4.44 -9.89 -8.71
CA GLU A 49 5.55 -9.24 -8.01
C GLU A 49 5.11 -7.91 -7.37
N SER A 50 5.84 -7.46 -6.34
CA SER A 50 5.57 -6.24 -5.57
C SER A 50 6.17 -4.95 -6.20
N THR A 51 6.47 -4.95 -7.51
CA THR A 51 7.33 -3.93 -8.15
C THR A 51 6.72 -2.54 -8.27
N ALA A 52 5.39 -2.41 -8.29
CA ALA A 52 4.74 -1.10 -8.39
C ALA A 52 4.53 -0.40 -7.04
N GLY A 53 4.86 -1.07 -5.92
CA GLY A 53 4.60 -0.58 -4.57
C GLY A 53 3.17 -0.83 -4.10
N TRP A 54 3.04 -1.17 -2.81
CA TRP A 54 1.77 -1.60 -2.20
C TRP A 54 0.61 -0.61 -2.40
N ALA A 55 0.87 0.69 -2.37
CA ALA A 55 -0.16 1.71 -2.54
C ALA A 55 -0.82 1.64 -3.93
N ASN A 56 -0.03 1.37 -4.98
CA ASN A 56 -0.54 1.24 -6.34
C ASN A 56 -1.24 -0.10 -6.57
N MET A 57 -0.72 -1.18 -5.97
CA MET A 57 -1.35 -2.50 -6.00
C MET A 57 -2.76 -2.45 -5.36
N ILE A 58 -2.87 -1.89 -4.16
CA ILE A 58 -4.17 -1.78 -3.48
C ILE A 58 -5.12 -0.86 -4.26
N LEU A 59 -4.63 0.25 -4.82
CA LEU A 59 -5.44 1.12 -5.66
C LEU A 59 -5.98 0.39 -6.89
N GLY A 60 -5.13 -0.31 -7.64
CA GLY A 60 -5.53 -1.05 -8.83
C GLY A 60 -6.59 -2.10 -8.52
N ALA A 61 -6.36 -2.92 -7.49
CA ALA A 61 -7.33 -3.92 -7.04
C ALA A 61 -8.67 -3.29 -6.61
N ALA A 62 -8.63 -2.19 -5.85
CA ALA A 62 -9.84 -1.54 -5.33
C ALA A 62 -10.73 -0.92 -6.41
N ILE A 63 -10.15 -0.56 -7.56
CA ILE A 63 -10.89 0.02 -8.70
C ILE A 63 -11.15 -0.99 -9.82
N GLY A 64 -10.79 -2.26 -9.62
CA GLY A 64 -11.18 -3.38 -10.47
C GLY A 64 -10.19 -3.78 -11.57
N PHE A 65 -8.93 -3.34 -11.49
CA PHE A 65 -7.88 -3.88 -12.36
C PHE A 65 -7.54 -5.31 -11.94
N ASP A 66 -7.32 -6.18 -12.93
CA ASP A 66 -6.87 -7.56 -12.72
C ASP A 66 -5.39 -7.58 -12.29
N PRO A 67 -5.05 -8.08 -11.08
CA PRO A 67 -3.69 -8.15 -10.59
C PRO A 67 -2.74 -9.02 -11.42
N GLU A 68 -3.25 -10.07 -12.08
CA GLU A 68 -2.41 -10.98 -12.88
C GLU A 68 -2.00 -10.38 -14.23
N ASN A 69 -2.86 -9.54 -14.81
CA ASN A 69 -2.70 -8.96 -16.14
C ASN A 69 -2.74 -7.43 -16.12
N ILE A 70 -2.32 -6.82 -15.00
CA ILE A 70 -2.46 -5.38 -14.80
C ILE A 70 -1.64 -4.59 -15.83
N ASN A 71 -2.30 -3.62 -16.46
CA ASN A 71 -1.62 -2.61 -17.26
C ASN A 71 -1.33 -1.37 -16.40
N TRP A 72 -0.09 -1.25 -15.93
CA TRP A 72 0.34 -0.13 -15.09
C TRP A 72 0.25 1.22 -15.79
N GLU A 73 0.48 1.29 -17.10
CA GLU A 73 0.37 2.55 -17.86
C GLU A 73 -1.07 3.06 -17.89
N GLU A 74 -2.02 2.14 -18.04
CA GLU A 74 -3.45 2.45 -17.98
C GLU A 74 -3.85 2.94 -16.59
N LEU A 75 -3.43 2.22 -15.53
CA LEU A 75 -3.69 2.63 -14.15
C LEU A 75 -3.14 4.02 -13.85
N PHE A 76 -1.90 4.32 -14.26
CA PHE A 76 -1.27 5.62 -14.00
C PHE A 76 -1.84 6.75 -14.85
N SER A 77 -2.46 6.44 -15.98
CA SER A 77 -3.17 7.41 -16.82
C SER A 77 -4.62 7.62 -16.36
N HIS A 78 -5.16 6.73 -15.52
CA HIS A 78 -6.52 6.83 -15.00
C HIS A 78 -6.66 7.99 -14.01
N VAL A 79 -7.70 8.80 -14.21
CA VAL A 79 -8.03 9.87 -13.26
C VAL A 79 -8.86 9.29 -12.13
N VAL A 80 -8.19 9.02 -11.02
CA VAL A 80 -8.83 8.42 -9.83
C VAL A 80 -9.81 9.40 -9.20
N THR A 81 -11.04 8.94 -9.01
CA THR A 81 -12.12 9.68 -8.37
C THR A 81 -12.00 9.65 -6.84
N LYS A 82 -12.75 10.52 -6.15
CA LYS A 82 -12.76 10.54 -4.68
C LYS A 82 -13.32 9.24 -4.09
N GLU A 83 -14.29 8.65 -4.76
CA GLU A 83 -14.93 7.39 -4.38
C GLU A 83 -13.94 6.24 -4.52
N GLU A 84 -13.17 6.19 -5.60
CA GLU A 84 -12.09 5.21 -5.81
C GLU A 84 -10.95 5.35 -4.79
N HIS A 85 -10.54 6.59 -4.49
CA HIS A 85 -9.61 6.84 -3.39
C HIS A 85 -10.16 6.34 -2.05
N SER A 86 -11.44 6.57 -1.77
CA SER A 86 -12.06 6.10 -0.53
C SER A 86 -12.11 4.57 -0.46
N LYS A 87 -12.45 3.89 -1.57
CA LYS A 87 -12.44 2.42 -1.66
C LYS A 87 -11.07 1.83 -1.41
N SER A 88 -10.04 2.39 -2.05
CA SER A 88 -8.66 1.91 -1.89
C SER A 88 -8.13 2.09 -0.47
N ILE A 89 -8.56 3.16 0.23
CA ILE A 89 -8.21 3.37 1.64
C ILE A 89 -8.90 2.35 2.55
N ILE A 90 -10.19 2.07 2.32
CA ILE A 90 -10.91 1.05 3.09
C ILE A 90 -10.20 -0.30 2.92
N MET A 91 -9.92 -0.70 1.68
CA MET A 91 -9.21 -1.93 1.37
C MET A 91 -7.82 -1.99 2.03
N PHE A 92 -7.09 -0.87 2.08
CA PHE A 92 -5.81 -0.82 2.79
C PHE A 92 -5.94 -1.17 4.28
N TYR A 93 -6.93 -0.62 4.97
CA TYR A 93 -7.14 -0.93 6.39
C TYR A 93 -7.61 -2.38 6.61
N GLU A 94 -8.47 -2.89 5.74
CA GLU A 94 -8.89 -4.31 5.76
C GLU A 94 -7.67 -5.24 5.61
N LEU A 95 -6.83 -4.99 4.61
CA LEU A 95 -5.58 -5.74 4.38
C LEU A 95 -4.60 -5.62 5.55
N LEU A 96 -4.49 -4.43 6.16
CA LEU A 96 -3.62 -4.21 7.29
C LEU A 96 -4.08 -4.98 8.53
N ASP A 97 -5.39 -5.03 8.78
CA ASP A 97 -5.95 -5.75 9.92
C ASP A 97 -5.85 -7.28 9.72
N GLU A 98 -6.04 -7.76 8.49
CA GLU A 98 -5.76 -9.15 8.13
C GLU A 98 -4.28 -9.50 8.32
N TYR A 99 -3.37 -8.67 7.81
CA TYR A 99 -1.93 -8.88 7.99
C TYR A 99 -1.58 -8.97 9.48
N LYS A 100 -2.02 -8.03 10.32
CA LYS A 100 -1.75 -8.09 11.77
C LYS A 100 -2.26 -9.38 12.40
N SER A 101 -3.45 -9.83 12.04
CA SER A 101 -4.07 -11.03 12.59
C SER A 101 -3.32 -12.32 12.23
N GLU A 102 -2.62 -12.35 11.10
CA GLU A 102 -1.79 -13.50 10.68
C GLU A 102 -0.44 -13.58 11.43
N TYR A 103 -0.01 -12.49 12.06
CA TYR A 103 1.29 -12.36 12.73
C TYR A 103 1.19 -12.06 14.25
N GLU A 104 -0.01 -12.08 14.83
CA GLU A 104 -0.28 -12.13 16.29
C GLU A 104 -0.33 -13.58 16.81
#